data_AF-A0A914NKV5-F1
#
_entry.id   AF-A0A914NKV5-F1
#
_cell.length_a   1.000
_cell.length_b   1.000
_cell.length_c   1.000
_cell.angle_alpha   90.00
_cell.angle_beta   90.00
_cell.angle_gamma   90.00
#
_symmetry.space_group_name_H-M   'P 1'
#
loop_
_entity.id
_entity.type
_entity.pdbx_description
1 polymer ?
#
loop_
_entity_poly.entity_id
_entity_poly.type
_entity_poly.pdbx_seq_one_letter_code
_entity_poly.pdbx_strand_id
1 'polypeptide(L)' 'MDESKMLVMSHPMYRVFYVAHDSYDLQIFCYVARDGASNSFKCNVFKCPDKFLLFIFSFFGKIF' A
#
# COMPACT_ATOMS: atom_id res chain seq x y z
N MET A 1 10.73 -22.42 4.80
CA MET A 1 10.07 -21.76 3.66
C MET A 1 10.92 -20.55 3.33
N ASP A 2 11.31 -20.33 2.08
CA ASP A 2 12.16 -19.20 1.70
C ASP A 2 11.35 -17.90 1.73
N GLU A 3 11.53 -17.09 2.78
CA GLU A 3 10.79 -15.84 3.03
C GLU A 3 10.98 -14.80 1.91
N SER A 4 12.09 -14.89 1.18
CA SER A 4 12.41 -14.06 0.02
C SER A 4 11.35 -14.19 -1.09
N LYS A 5 10.64 -15.32 -1.16
CA LYS A 5 9.54 -15.56 -2.12
C LYS A 5 8.22 -14.88 -1.74
N MET A 6 8.10 -14.33 -0.52
CA MET A 6 6.87 -13.66 -0.08
C MET A 6 6.88 -12.14 -0.30
N LEU A 7 8.02 -11.55 -0.68
CA LEU A 7 8.10 -10.14 -1.01
C LEU A 7 7.59 -9.91 -2.45
N VAL A 8 6.36 -9.44 -2.57
CA VAL A 8 5.80 -9.07 -3.88
C VAL A 8 6.41 -7.76 -4.39
N MET A 9 6.61 -6.79 -3.50
CA MET A 9 6.99 -5.43 -3.86
C MET A 9 7.41 -4.60 -2.63
N SER A 10 8.34 -3.67 -2.84
CA SER A 10 8.91 -2.82 -1.78
C SER A 10 9.07 -1.39 -2.28
N HIS A 11 8.42 -0.45 -1.59
CA HIS A 11 8.57 0.98 -1.81
C HIS A 11 8.92 1.65 -0.46
N PRO A 12 9.95 2.53 -0.41
CA PRO A 12 10.19 3.34 0.77
C PRO A 12 8.98 4.23 1.11
N MET A 13 8.70 4.43 2.40
CA MET A 13 7.50 5.16 2.86
C MET A 13 7.37 6.57 2.28
N TYR A 14 8.47 7.32 2.22
CA TYR A 14 8.49 8.69 1.67
C TYR A 14 8.17 8.75 0.17
N ARG A 15 8.07 7.62 -0.53
CA ARG A 15 7.66 7.54 -1.94
C ARG A 15 6.18 7.19 -2.11
N VAL A 16 5.46 6.87 -1.04
CA VAL A 16 4.01 6.67 -1.07
C VAL A 16 3.37 8.05 -0.90
N PHE A 17 2.52 8.44 -1.85
CA PHE A 17 1.89 9.77 -1.86
C PHE A 17 0.42 9.72 -1.52
N TYR A 18 -0.21 8.56 -1.75
CA TYR A 18 -1.64 8.41 -1.62
C TYR A 18 -1.97 6.98 -1.20
N VAL A 19 -2.88 6.86 -0.24
CA VAL A 19 -3.45 5.58 0.22
C VAL A 19 -4.95 5.76 0.30
N ALA A 20 -5.71 4.84 -0.28
CA ALA A 20 -7.17 4.88 -0.29
C ALA A 20 -7.77 3.47 -0.26
N HIS A 21 -9.05 3.40 0.03
CA HIS A 21 -9.84 2.17 -0.03
C HIS A 21 -10.88 2.28 -1.15
N ASP A 22 -11.37 1.14 -1.62
CA ASP A 22 -12.45 1.11 -2.59
C ASP A 22 -13.76 1.57 -1.93
N SER A 23 -14.55 2.39 -2.63
CA SER A 23 -15.79 2.95 -2.08
C SER A 23 -16.91 1.93 -1.87
N TYR A 24 -16.81 0.76 -2.52
CA TYR A 24 -17.80 -0.31 -2.47
C TYR A 24 -17.30 -1.53 -1.66
N ASP A 25 -16.01 -1.87 -1.72
CA ASP A 25 -15.41 -2.98 -0.95
C ASP A 25 -14.31 -2.47 0.00
N LEU A 26 -14.67 -2.30 1.29
CA LEU A 26 -13.75 -1.88 2.35
C LEU A 26 -12.59 -2.86 2.60
N GLN A 27 -12.66 -4.07 2.05
CA GLN A 27 -11.55 -5.03 2.12
C GLN A 27 -10.48 -4.76 1.08
N ILE A 28 -10.75 -3.89 0.11
CA ILE A 28 -9.82 -3.52 -0.94
C ILE A 28 -9.21 -2.16 -0.64
N PHE A 29 -7.89 -2.10 -0.74
CA PHE A 29 -7.15 -0.86 -0.62
C PHE A 29 -6.09 -0.75 -1.68
N CYS A 30 -5.71 0.49 -1.95
CA CYS A 30 -4.64 0.77 -2.86
C CYS A 30 -3.71 1.84 -2.30
N TYR A 31 -2.48 1.82 -2.79
CA TYR A 31 -1.56 2.93 -2.60
C TYR A 31 -0.86 3.27 -3.90
N VAL A 32 -0.54 4.56 -4.04
CA VAL A 32 0.23 5.08 -5.17
C VAL A 32 1.61 5.47 -4.69
N ALA A 33 2.63 4.86 -5.29
CA ALA A 33 4.03 5.16 -5.02
C ALA A 33 4.77 5.54 -6.30
N ARG A 34 5.74 6.43 -6.19
CA ARG A 34 6.67 6.72 -7.28
C ARG A 34 7.76 5.65 -7.32
N ASP A 35 7.95 5.05 -8.49
CA ASP A 35 9.04 4.12 -8.71
C ASP A 35 10.38 4.87 -8.65
N GLY A 36 11.42 4.25 -8.08
CA GLY A 36 12.72 4.89 -7.90
C GLY A 36 13.55 4.93 -9.18
N ALA A 37 13.41 3.89 -10.02
CA ALA A 37 14.18 3.73 -11.25
C ALA A 37 13.49 4.37 -12.45
N SER A 38 12.15 4.43 -12.44
CA SER A 38 11.36 5.05 -13.49
C SER A 38 10.58 6.21 -12.89
N ASN A 39 10.47 7.34 -13.60
CA ASN A 39 9.62 8.47 -13.17
C ASN A 39 8.11 8.16 -13.28
N SER A 40 7.74 6.88 -13.18
CA SER A 40 6.38 6.40 -13.24
C SER A 40 5.79 6.31 -11.83
N PHE A 41 4.47 6.43 -11.76
CA PHE A 41 3.69 6.14 -10.56
C PHE A 41 3.07 4.75 -10.72
N LYS A 42 3.14 3.95 -9.66
CA LYS A 42 2.55 2.62 -9.59
C LYS A 42 1.45 2.62 -8.55
N CYS A 43 0.26 2.22 -8.98
CA CYS A 43 -0.87 1.92 -8.10
C CYS A 43 -0.85 0.42 -7.77
N ASN A 44 -0.86 0.09 -6.49
CA ASN A 44 -0.84 -1.29 -6.03
C ASN A 44 -2.10 -1.55 -5.23
N VAL A 45 -2.85 -2.57 -5.64
CA VAL A 45 -4.17 -2.90 -5.09
C VAL A 45 -4.09 -4.21 -4.35
N PHE A 46 -4.61 -4.24 -3.13
CA PHE A 46 -4.57 -5.39 -2.24
C PHE A 46 -5.94 -5.62 -1.64
N LYS A 47 -6.26 -6.89 -1.41
CA LYS A 47 -7.41 -7.30 -0.61
C LYS A 47 -6.91 -7.82 0.74
N CYS A 48 -7.46 -7.28 1.83
CA CYS A 48 -7.16 -7.70 3.19
C CYS A 48 -8.42 -7.64 4.07
N PRO A 49 -8.47 -8.35 5.20
CA PRO A 49 -9.61 -8.26 6.12
C PRO A 49 -9.78 -6.85 6.68
N ASP A 50 -11.03 -6.39 6.84
CA ASP A 50 -11.39 -5.01 7.19
C ASP A 50 -10.63 -4.44 8.41
N LYS A 51 -10.36 -5.28 9.40
CA LYS A 51 -9.63 -4.86 10.61
C LYS A 51 -8.24 -4.33 10.30
N PHE A 52 -7.54 -4.91 9.32
CA PHE A 52 -6.18 -4.51 8.96
C PHE A 52 -6.14 -3.17 8.23
N LEU A 53 -7.19 -2.83 7.50
CA LEU A 53 -7.30 -1.57 6.78
C LEU A 53 -7.20 -0.37 7.73
N LEU A 54 -7.93 -0.41 8.85
CA LEU A 54 -7.88 0.61 9.90
C LEU A 54 -6.47 0.80 10.47
N PHE A 55 -5.73 -0.29 10.68
CA PHE A 55 -4.34 -0.22 11.13
C PHE A 55 -3.44 0.44 10.10
N ILE A 56 -3.60 0.10 8.82
CA ILE A 56 -2.84 0.71 7.72
C ILE A 56 -3.10 2.21 7.68
N PHE A 57 -4.35 2.66 7.66
CA PHE A 57 -4.67 4.09 7.63
C PHE A 57 -4.22 4.82 8.91
N SER A 58 -4.34 4.21 10.09
CA SER A 58 -3.83 4.81 11.33
C SER A 58 -2.30 4.95 11.33
N PHE A 59 -1.59 4.00 10.73
CA PHE A 59 -0.13 4.05 10.61
C PHE A 59 0.31 5.12 9.60
N PHE A 60 -0.26 5.11 8.40
CA PHE A 60 0.05 6.11 7.37
C PHE A 60 -0.36 7.53 7.80
N GLY A 61 -1.53 7.70 8.43
CA GLY A 61 -1.98 8.99 8.97
C GLY A 61 -1.16 9.51 10.16
N LYS A 62 -0.29 8.69 10.76
CA LYS A 62 0.72 9.14 11.74
C LYS A 62 2.08 9.46 11.10
N ILE A 63 2.30 9.02 9.87
CA ILE A 63 3.55 9.21 9.12
C ILE A 63 3.51 10.49 8.28
N PHE A 64 2.34 10.87 7.78
CA PHE A 64 2.08 12.17 7.14
C PHE A 64 1.64 13.21 8.16
#